data_AF-A0A076MJY3-F1
#
_entry.id   AF-A0A076MJY3-F1
#
_cell.length_a   1.000
_cell.length_b   1.000
_cell.length_c   1.000
_cell.angle_alpha   90.00
_cell.angle_beta   90.00
_cell.angle_gamma   90.00
#
_symmetry.space_group_name_H-M   'P 1'
#
loop_
_entity.id
_entity.type
_entity.pdbx_description
1 polymer ?
#
loop_
_entity_poly.entity_id
_entity_poly.type
_entity_poly.pdbx_seq_one_letter_code
_entity_poly.pdbx_strand_id
1 'polypeptide(L)'
;MSQVSWRAADELVHRVRQAAAQRGESMNEFITRVLDAATDPDLAGDENARLRERLRRAGLLWEPETPTTRPDPAAVTAAARRAAASGPLAADLIREERGRR
;
A
#
# COMPACT_ATOMS: atom_id res chain seq x y z
N MET A 1 22.80 21.05 -8.09
CA MET A 1 21.74 21.97 -7.63
C MET A 1 21.40 22.87 -8.81
N SER A 2 20.13 22.89 -9.22
CA SER A 2 19.65 23.70 -10.32
C SER A 2 18.57 24.63 -9.80
N GLN A 3 18.59 25.90 -10.19
CA GLN A 3 17.61 26.89 -9.75
C GLN A 3 16.49 26.99 -10.80
N VAL A 4 15.25 26.89 -10.34
CA VAL A 4 14.05 27.05 -11.17
C VAL A 4 13.30 28.29 -10.68
N SER A 5 12.95 29.18 -11.60
CA SER A 5 11.98 30.25 -11.34
C SER A 5 10.81 30.10 -12.31
N TRP A 6 9.60 30.30 -11.79
CA TRP A 6 8.39 30.26 -12.60
C TRP A 6 7.47 31.42 -12.24
N ARG A 7 6.55 31.74 -13.15
CA ARG A 7 5.46 32.67 -12.90
C ARG A 7 4.19 31.87 -12.64
N ALA A 8 3.51 32.19 -11.56
CA ALA A 8 2.27 31.56 -11.14
C ALA A 8 1.27 32.65 -10.75
N ALA A 9 -0.03 32.36 -10.85
CA ALA A 9 -1.05 33.25 -10.32
C ALA A 9 -0.88 33.41 -8.80
N ASP A 10 -1.09 34.63 -8.29
CA ASP A 10 -0.91 34.94 -6.86
C ASP A 10 -1.76 34.04 -5.95
N GLU A 11 -2.96 33.68 -6.41
CA GLU A 11 -3.86 32.74 -5.74
C GLU A 11 -3.23 31.36 -5.55
N LEU A 12 -2.49 30.87 -6.56
CA LEU A 12 -1.78 29.60 -6.46
C LEU A 12 -0.64 29.70 -5.44
N VAL A 13 0.15 30.78 -5.48
CA VAL A 13 1.23 31.00 -4.51
C VAL A 13 0.69 31.05 -3.09
N HIS A 14 -0.46 31.69 -2.88
CA HIS A 14 -1.11 31.76 -1.58
C HIS A 14 -1.54 30.38 -1.08
N ARG A 15 -2.20 29.58 -1.92
CA ARG A 15 -2.60 28.21 -1.56
C ARG A 15 -1.41 27.30 -1.24
N VAL A 16 -0.34 27.39 -2.03
CA VAL A 16 0.90 26.62 -1.79
C VAL A 16 1.53 27.02 -0.46
N ARG A 17 1.59 28.32 -0.14
CA ARG A 17 2.12 28.79 1.15
C ARG A 17 1.29 28.26 2.32
N GLN A 18 -0.03 28.29 2.22
CA GLN A 18 -0.91 27.74 3.26
C GLN A 18 -0.71 26.23 3.44
N ALA A 19 -0.60 25.48 2.34
CA ALA A 19 -0.36 24.03 2.39
C ALA A 19 0.99 23.69 3.02
N ALA A 20 2.05 24.43 2.69
CA ALA A 20 3.36 24.27 3.31
C ALA A 20 3.32 24.57 4.82
N ALA A 21 2.66 25.67 5.22
CA ALA A 21 2.54 26.08 6.62
C ALA A 21 1.77 25.05 7.47
N GLN A 22 0.69 24.46 6.93
CA GLN A 22 -0.07 23.40 7.61
C GLN A 22 0.77 22.15 7.90
N ARG A 23 1.83 21.92 7.11
CA ARG A 23 2.75 20.79 7.27
C ARG A 23 4.03 21.15 8.03
N GLY A 24 4.17 22.40 8.47
CA GLY A 24 5.38 22.90 9.13
C GLY A 24 6.60 22.99 8.21
N GLU A 25 6.38 23.06 6.90
CA GLU A 25 7.44 23.00 5.89
C GLU A 25 7.70 24.39 5.28
N SER A 26 8.92 24.59 4.78
CA SER A 26 9.20 25.76 3.94
C SER A 26 8.50 25.61 2.59
N MET A 27 8.19 26.74 1.95
CA MET A 27 7.53 26.73 0.64
C MET A 27 8.36 26.00 -0.43
N ASN A 28 9.69 26.16 -0.40
CA ASN A 28 10.58 25.45 -1.31
C ASN A 28 10.61 23.95 -1.05
N GLU A 29 10.63 23.53 0.22
CA GLU A 29 10.61 22.11 0.58
C GLU A 29 9.31 21.43 0.14
N PHE A 30 8.17 22.11 0.38
CA PHE A 30 6.88 21.63 -0.08
C PHE A 30 6.82 21.50 -1.61
N ILE A 31 7.25 22.53 -2.35
CA ILE A 31 7.27 22.49 -3.83
C ILE A 31 8.21 21.39 -4.34
N THR A 32 9.39 21.27 -3.74
CA THR A 32 10.36 20.22 -4.10
C THR A 32 9.74 18.84 -3.93
N ARG A 33 9.09 18.59 -2.78
CA ARG A 33 8.45 17.31 -2.52
C ARG A 33 7.29 17.02 -3.47
N VAL A 34 6.50 18.04 -3.83
CA VAL A 34 5.42 17.88 -4.82
C VAL A 34 5.99 17.55 -6.20
N LEU A 35 7.06 18.23 -6.61
CA LEU A 35 7.73 17.95 -7.88
C LEU A 35 8.36 16.56 -7.88
N ASP A 36 9.04 16.17 -6.80
CA ASP A 36 9.58 14.82 -6.63
C ASP A 36 8.47 13.76 -6.69
N ALA A 37 7.33 13.98 -6.03
CA ALA A 37 6.19 13.07 -6.12
C ALA A 37 5.56 13.01 -7.52
N ALA A 38 5.68 14.07 -8.32
CA ALA A 38 5.18 14.12 -9.69
C ALA A 38 6.15 13.52 -10.71
N THR A 39 7.44 13.44 -10.40
CA THR A 39 8.49 12.97 -11.32
C THR A 39 9.09 11.62 -10.93
N ASP A 40 8.95 11.20 -9.67
CA ASP A 40 9.40 9.91 -9.16
C ASP A 40 8.20 8.95 -8.97
N PRO A 41 8.10 7.87 -9.78
CA PRO A 41 7.06 6.86 -9.65
C PRO A 41 7.00 6.19 -8.27
N ASP A 42 8.09 6.21 -7.51
CA ASP A 42 8.19 5.59 -6.20
C ASP A 42 7.68 6.54 -5.08
N LEU A 43 7.42 7.82 -5.41
CA LEU A 43 6.86 8.86 -4.51
C LEU A 43 5.41 9.24 -4.82
N ALA A 44 4.86 8.78 -5.93
CA ALA A 44 3.48 9.03 -6.32
C ALA A 44 2.50 8.11 -5.56
N GLY A 45 1.86 8.62 -4.49
CA GLY A 45 0.69 7.98 -3.86
C GLY A 45 0.86 7.56 -2.39
N ASP A 46 -0.22 7.01 -1.83
CA ASP A 46 -0.33 6.44 -0.47
C ASP A 46 0.69 5.28 -0.28
N GLU A 47 1.16 5.07 0.95
CA GLU A 47 2.20 4.08 1.28
C GLU A 47 1.80 2.66 0.82
N ASN A 48 0.52 2.32 0.96
CA ASN A 48 -0.03 1.05 0.45
C ASN A 48 0.02 0.93 -1.07
N ALA A 49 -0.19 2.03 -1.81
CA ALA A 49 -0.08 2.04 -3.26
C ALA A 49 1.36 1.79 -3.71
N ARG A 50 2.33 2.40 -3.01
CA ARG A 50 3.77 2.19 -3.25
C ARG A 50 4.19 0.74 -2.99
N LEU A 51 3.71 0.15 -1.89
CA LEU A 51 3.97 -1.26 -1.58
C LEU A 51 3.39 -2.19 -2.65
N ARG A 52 2.14 -1.96 -3.09
CA ARG A 52 1.53 -2.75 -4.18
C ARG A 52 2.33 -2.67 -5.47
N GLU A 53 2.78 -1.48 -5.86
CA GLU A 53 3.56 -1.29 -7.08
C GLU A 53 4.91 -2.03 -7.02
N ARG A 54 5.59 -1.98 -5.87
CA ARG A 54 6.83 -2.76 -5.64
C ARG A 54 6.59 -4.27 -5.75
N LEU A 55 5.53 -4.78 -5.13
CA LEU A 55 5.18 -6.20 -5.21
C LEU A 55 4.81 -6.61 -6.64
N ARG A 56 4.11 -5.75 -7.38
CA ARG A 56 3.76 -5.96 -8.79
C ARG A 56 5.01 -6.08 -9.66
N ARG A 57 5.96 -5.14 -9.54
CA ARG A 57 7.23 -5.17 -10.28
C ARG A 57 8.07 -6.41 -9.97
N ALA A 58 8.02 -6.91 -8.73
CA ALA A 58 8.72 -8.12 -8.32
C ALA A 58 8.03 -9.43 -8.76
N GLY A 59 6.85 -9.36 -9.40
CA GLY A 59 6.05 -10.55 -9.72
C GLY A 59 5.47 -11.25 -8.49
N LEU A 60 5.39 -10.55 -7.35
CA LEU A 60 4.91 -11.06 -6.07
C LEU A 60 3.45 -10.66 -5.79
N LEU A 61 2.86 -9.84 -6.65
CA LEU A 61 1.45 -9.46 -6.56
C LEU A 61 0.62 -10.38 -7.45
N TRP A 62 -0.35 -11.06 -6.85
CA TRP A 62 -1.39 -11.76 -7.62
C TRP A 62 -2.40 -10.74 -8.14
N GLU A 63 -2.55 -10.66 -9.46
CA GLU A 63 -3.55 -9.82 -10.13
C GLU A 63 -4.64 -10.71 -10.71
N PRO A 64 -5.87 -10.68 -10.16
CA PRO A 64 -6.95 -11.46 -10.73
C PRO A 64 -7.42 -10.83 -12.05
N GLU A 65 -7.63 -11.65 -13.08
CA GLU A 65 -8.17 -11.20 -14.39
C GLU A 65 -9.57 -10.58 -14.26
N THR A 66 -10.34 -11.01 -13.25
CA THR A 66 -11.69 -10.51 -12.96
C THR A 66 -11.81 -10.06 -11.49
N PRO A 67 -12.49 -8.94 -11.20
CA PRO A 67 -12.73 -8.50 -9.83
C PRO A 67 -13.46 -9.57 -9.02
N THR A 68 -12.83 -10.05 -7.94
CA THR A 68 -13.44 -11.02 -7.03
C THR A 68 -14.10 -10.31 -5.85
N THR A 69 -15.35 -10.64 -5.55
CA THR A 69 -16.02 -10.15 -4.34
C THR A 69 -15.41 -10.83 -3.10
N ARG A 70 -15.10 -10.02 -2.08
CA ARG A 70 -14.63 -10.56 -0.80
C ARG A 70 -15.74 -11.43 -0.18
N PRO A 71 -15.45 -12.66 0.26
CA PRO A 71 -16.43 -13.49 0.95
C PRO A 71 -16.92 -12.82 2.25
N ASP A 72 -18.19 -13.07 2.61
CA ASP A 72 -18.74 -12.63 3.89
C ASP A 72 -17.90 -13.19 5.06
N PRO A 73 -17.35 -12.32 5.95
CA PRO A 73 -16.55 -12.76 7.09
C PRO A 73 -17.27 -13.77 8.01
N ALA A 74 -18.58 -13.63 8.18
CA ALA A 74 -19.35 -14.55 9.02
C ALA A 74 -19.42 -15.94 8.39
N ALA A 75 -19.69 -16.01 7.08
CA ALA A 75 -19.67 -17.26 6.32
C ALA A 75 -18.30 -17.95 6.35
N VAL A 76 -17.20 -17.19 6.21
CA VAL A 76 -15.83 -17.72 6.32
C VAL A 76 -15.58 -18.32 7.71
N THR A 77 -15.98 -17.61 8.76
CA THR A 77 -15.81 -18.08 10.15
C THR A 77 -16.60 -19.37 10.41
N ALA A 78 -17.85 -19.43 9.93
CA ALA A 78 -18.67 -20.63 10.06
C ALA A 78 -18.12 -21.82 9.25
N ALA A 79 -17.58 -21.58 8.06
CA ALA A 79 -16.91 -22.61 7.27
C ALA A 79 -15.64 -23.12 7.97
N ALA A 80 -14.80 -22.22 8.49
CA ALA A 80 -13.59 -22.57 9.22
C ALA A 80 -13.89 -23.43 10.47
N ARG A 81 -14.94 -23.10 11.23
CA ARG A 81 -15.37 -23.91 12.39
C ARG A 81 -15.81 -25.31 11.98
N ARG A 82 -16.58 -25.45 10.89
CA ARG A 82 -17.00 -26.77 10.37
C ARG A 82 -15.80 -27.60 9.90
N ALA A 83 -14.86 -26.97 9.19
CA ALA A 83 -13.63 -27.63 8.76
C ALA A 83 -12.78 -28.08 9.96
N ALA A 84 -12.61 -27.23 10.97
CA ALA A 84 -11.87 -27.59 12.19
C ALA A 84 -12.55 -28.71 13.01
N ALA A 85 -13.86 -28.89 12.88
CA ALA A 85 -14.59 -29.98 13.50
C ALA A 85 -14.47 -31.32 12.74
N SER A 86 -13.76 -31.36 11.61
CA SER A 86 -13.65 -32.54 10.75
C SER A 86 -12.19 -32.82 10.33
N GLY A 87 -11.78 -34.09 10.43
CA GLY A 87 -10.42 -34.53 10.10
C GLY A 87 -9.43 -34.46 11.28
N PRO A 88 -8.21 -35.00 11.08
CA PRO A 88 -7.16 -34.99 12.10
C PRO A 88 -6.65 -33.58 12.37
N LEU A 89 -6.30 -33.29 13.62
CA LEU A 89 -5.74 -31.99 13.98
C LEU A 89 -4.38 -31.82 13.27
N ALA A 90 -4.08 -30.59 12.84
CA ALA A 90 -2.78 -30.25 12.26
C ALA A 90 -1.62 -30.65 13.19
N ALA A 91 -1.82 -30.55 14.51
CA ALA A 91 -0.85 -30.97 15.51
C ALA A 91 -0.55 -32.48 15.45
N ASP A 92 -1.54 -33.31 15.16
CA ASP A 92 -1.38 -34.76 15.06
C ASP A 92 -0.63 -35.14 13.79
N LEU A 93 -0.96 -34.50 12.66
CA LEU A 93 -0.24 -34.68 11.40
C LEU A 93 1.23 -34.27 11.51
N ILE A 94 1.51 -33.13 12.15
CA ILE A 94 2.89 -32.64 12.39
C ILE A 94 3.66 -33.61 13.30
N ARG A 95 2.99 -34.20 14.30
CA ARG A 95 3.61 -35.16 15.22
C ARG A 95 3.93 -36.48 14.51
N GLU A 96 3.02 -36.97 13.67
CA GLU A 96 3.21 -38.19 12.90
C GLU A 96 4.37 -38.06 11.88
N GLU A 97 4.49 -36.91 11.22
CA GLU A 97 5.60 -36.63 10.27
C GLU A 97 6.95 -36.54 11.00
N ARG A 98 7.00 -35.86 12.15
CA ARG A 98 8.23 -35.74 12.96
C ARG A 98 8.68 -37.04 13.62
N GLY A 99 7.77 -37.98 13.87
CA GLY A 99 8.10 -39.31 14.40
C GLY A 99 8.55 -40.31 13.34
N ARG A 100 8.38 -40.01 12.05
CA ARG A 100 8.83 -40.83 10.91
C ARG A 100 10.24 -40.47 10.40
N ARG A 101 10.85 -39.40 10.92
CA ARG A 101 12.24 -39.00 10.65
C ARG A 101 13.17 -39.50 11.75
#